data_AF-Q98TK2-F1
#
_entry.id   AF-Q98TK2-F1
#
_cell.length_a   1.000
_cell.length_b   1.000
_cell.length_c   1.000
_cell.angle_alpha   90.00
_cell.angle_beta   90.00
_cell.angle_gamma   90.00
#
_symmetry.space_group_name_H-M   'P 1'
#
loop_
_entity.id
_entity.type
_entity.pdbx_description
1 polymer ?
#
loop_
_entity_poly.entity_id
_entity_poly.type
_entity_poly.pdbx_seq_one_letter_code
_entity_poly.pdbx_strand_id
1 'polypeptide(L)'
;PCGAVKMKQTVEAMQAILDDLTIDDHFIIVDFNHNVRCWNEELVHGSSIQVTDAKKYIQNIKPNGGTNINEALMRAVQMLVRASNQGMIDPRSVSMIILVSDGDPTVGEIKLSTIQKNVKRVMREEFSLFSLGIGFDVDYDFLERIAMENRGMAQRIYANHDAAEQLRAFYSQVSSPLLRRIDIQFPEDAVSDVTQNRFDKYFSGSELVVAGKVLPSESSTLTSFTTAAAARLDITLETEADTAQLDVELAKQQHSFTGFARQTWAYITVKQLISERSLAPTAVKKRKITQQIMALAVEHQFVT
;
A
#
# COMPACT_ATOMS: atom_id res chain seq x y z
N PRO A 1 24.87 9.32 5.17
CA PRO A 1 25.25 8.13 5.97
C PRO A 1 24.23 7.87 7.08
N CYS A 2 23.73 6.64 7.21
CA CYS A 2 22.78 6.29 8.25
C CYS A 2 23.43 6.45 9.64
N GLY A 3 22.91 7.39 10.43
CA GLY A 3 23.42 7.68 11.77
C GLY A 3 23.13 6.54 12.75
N ALA A 4 23.94 6.40 13.81
CA ALA A 4 23.81 5.31 14.79
C ALA A 4 22.41 5.20 15.40
N VAL A 5 21.72 6.32 15.62
CA VAL A 5 20.35 6.36 16.14
C VAL A 5 19.34 5.80 15.13
N LYS A 6 19.40 6.24 13.86
CA LYS A 6 18.52 5.75 12.79
C LYS A 6 18.71 4.25 12.54
N MET A 7 19.97 3.79 12.57
CA MET A 7 20.28 2.36 12.42
C MET A 7 19.71 1.55 13.59
N LYS A 8 19.90 2.00 14.83
CA LYS A 8 19.32 1.34 16.01
C LYS A 8 17.80 1.22 15.90
N GLN A 9 17.11 2.30 15.52
CA GLN A 9 15.65 2.31 15.32
C GLN A 9 15.20 1.35 14.22
N THR A 10 15.94 1.31 13.10
CA THR A 10 15.67 0.39 11.99
C THR A 10 15.82 -1.06 12.43
N VAL A 11 16.87 -1.38 13.20
CA VAL A 11 17.10 -2.72 13.74
C VAL A 11 16.00 -3.11 14.73
N GLU A 12 15.63 -2.23 15.67
CA GLU A 12 14.55 -2.50 16.64
C GLU A 12 13.21 -2.75 15.94
N ALA A 13 12.90 -1.99 14.89
CA ALA A 13 11.69 -2.19 14.10
C ALA A 13 11.71 -3.50 13.31
N MET A 14 12.82 -3.82 12.63
CA MET A 14 12.95 -5.09 11.94
C MET A 14 12.85 -6.27 12.91
N GLN A 15 13.39 -6.15 14.13
CA GLN A 15 13.21 -7.19 15.16
C GLN A 15 11.74 -7.39 15.53
N ALA A 16 10.97 -6.30 15.67
CA ALA A 16 9.54 -6.39 15.96
C ALA A 16 8.75 -7.02 14.81
N ILE A 17 9.06 -6.67 13.56
CA ILE A 17 8.46 -7.31 12.38
C ILE A 17 8.74 -8.82 12.38
N LEU A 18 9.98 -9.22 12.70
CA LEU A 18 10.37 -10.62 12.75
C LEU A 18 9.69 -11.40 13.90
N ASP A 19 9.31 -10.73 15.00
CA ASP A 19 8.57 -11.36 16.10
C ASP A 19 7.13 -11.72 15.73
N ASP A 20 6.53 -10.96 14.81
CA ASP A 20 5.16 -11.15 14.37
C ASP A 20 5.04 -12.21 13.24
N LEU A 21 6.16 -12.71 12.72
CA LEU A 21 6.15 -13.77 11.70
C LEU A 21 5.71 -15.11 12.28
N THR A 22 4.89 -15.82 11.51
CA THR A 22 4.40 -17.15 11.83
C THR A 22 5.13 -18.22 11.02
N ILE A 23 4.95 -19.49 11.39
CA ILE A 23 5.57 -20.62 10.67
C ILE A 23 5.08 -20.77 9.22
N ASP A 24 3.88 -20.26 8.93
CA ASP A 24 3.26 -20.27 7.61
C ASP A 24 3.78 -19.14 6.72
N ASP A 25 4.50 -18.16 7.29
CA ASP A 25 5.11 -17.07 6.55
C ASP A 25 6.48 -17.47 6.00
N HIS A 26 6.81 -16.90 4.84
CA HIS A 26 8.14 -16.99 4.22
C HIS A 26 8.77 -15.62 4.14
N PHE A 27 10.03 -15.51 4.55
CA PHE A 27 10.72 -14.23 4.57
C PHE A 27 12.19 -14.34 4.17
N ILE A 28 12.76 -13.18 3.84
CA ILE A 28 14.19 -12.97 3.73
C ILE A 28 14.54 -11.52 4.03
N ILE A 29 15.78 -11.27 4.43
CA ILE A 29 16.35 -9.94 4.63
C ILE A 29 17.39 -9.64 3.54
N VAL A 30 17.23 -8.48 2.90
CA VAL A 30 18.16 -7.92 1.94
C VAL A 30 18.71 -6.63 2.52
N ASP A 31 20.00 -6.60 2.87
CA ASP A 31 20.70 -5.38 3.23
C ASP A 31 21.38 -4.79 2.01
N PHE A 32 21.40 -3.46 1.94
CA PHE A 32 21.99 -2.76 0.81
C PHE A 32 22.74 -1.52 1.26
N ASN A 33 23.86 -1.29 0.58
CA ASN A 33 24.62 -0.04 0.64
C ASN A 33 25.24 0.25 -0.74
N HIS A 34 26.57 0.25 -0.88
CA HIS A 34 27.23 0.10 -2.18
C HIS A 34 26.95 -1.28 -2.80
N ASN A 35 26.90 -2.31 -1.96
CA ASN A 35 26.65 -3.69 -2.35
C ASN A 35 25.28 -4.13 -1.84
N VAL A 36 24.64 -5.05 -2.54
CA VAL A 36 23.45 -5.75 -2.08
C VAL A 36 23.85 -7.12 -1.55
N ARG A 37 23.40 -7.43 -0.34
CA ARG A 37 23.64 -8.71 0.31
C ARG A 37 22.31 -9.28 0.78
N CYS A 38 22.26 -10.61 0.83
CA CYS A 38 21.09 -11.34 1.30
C CYS A 38 21.54 -12.17 2.50
N TRP A 39 20.73 -12.16 3.56
CA TRP A 39 20.96 -13.01 4.72
C TRP A 39 20.94 -14.50 4.34
N ASN A 40 20.10 -14.87 3.36
CA ASN A 40 19.96 -16.22 2.84
C ASN A 40 19.94 -16.24 1.29
N GLU A 41 20.02 -17.40 0.67
CA GLU A 41 19.93 -17.55 -0.79
C GLU A 41 18.49 -17.65 -1.29
N GLU A 42 17.60 -18.20 -0.47
CA GLU A 42 16.18 -18.43 -0.75
C GLU A 42 15.31 -17.93 0.42
N LEU A 43 14.00 -17.83 0.20
CA LEU A 43 13.06 -17.52 1.27
C LEU A 43 13.00 -18.67 2.28
N VAL A 44 12.92 -18.34 3.56
CA VAL A 44 12.81 -19.33 4.65
C VAL A 44 11.52 -19.15 5.42
N HIS A 45 11.05 -20.23 6.04
CA HIS A 45 9.90 -20.18 6.94
C HIS A 45 10.17 -19.29 8.16
N GLY A 46 9.13 -18.62 8.65
CA GLY A 46 9.09 -17.84 9.90
C GLY A 46 9.18 -18.70 11.17
N SER A 47 10.00 -19.75 11.16
CA SER A 47 10.31 -20.55 12.35
C SER A 47 11.11 -19.75 13.37
N SER A 48 10.96 -20.07 14.66
CA SER A 48 11.70 -19.41 15.74
C SER A 48 13.22 -19.45 15.56
N ILE A 49 13.76 -20.53 14.98
CA ILE A 49 15.19 -20.68 14.70
C ILE A 49 15.64 -19.68 13.63
N GLN A 50 14.91 -19.62 12.50
CA GLN A 50 15.22 -18.71 11.40
C GLN A 50 15.03 -17.25 11.81
N VAL A 51 13.96 -16.94 12.55
CA VAL A 51 13.72 -15.60 13.13
C VAL A 51 14.85 -15.19 14.06
N THR A 52 15.31 -16.09 14.95
CA THR A 52 16.42 -15.79 15.86
C THR A 52 17.73 -15.53 15.12
N ASP A 53 18.02 -16.29 14.06
CA ASP A 53 19.22 -16.10 13.26
C ASP A 53 19.16 -14.81 12.43
N ALA A 54 18.01 -14.51 11.81
CA ALA A 54 17.75 -13.25 11.13
C ALA A 54 17.93 -12.04 12.05
N LYS A 55 17.48 -12.13 13.31
CA LYS A 55 17.69 -11.10 14.32
C LYS A 55 19.17 -10.85 14.63
N LYS A 56 19.99 -11.91 14.67
CA LYS A 56 21.44 -11.77 14.83
C LYS A 56 22.07 -11.13 13.58
N TYR A 57 21.58 -11.47 12.40
CA TYR A 57 22.03 -10.86 11.15
C TYR A 57 21.84 -9.34 11.17
N ILE A 58 20.62 -8.87 11.45
CA ILE A 58 20.31 -7.43 11.44
C ILE A 58 21.06 -6.62 12.50
N GLN A 59 21.34 -7.21 13.66
CA GLN A 59 22.15 -6.55 14.70
C GLN A 59 23.60 -6.30 14.26
N ASN A 60 24.10 -7.11 13.32
CA ASN A 60 25.48 -7.02 12.82
C ASN A 60 25.60 -6.17 11.55
N ILE A 61 24.49 -5.65 11.01
CA ILE A 61 24.51 -4.74 9.86
C ILE A 61 25.21 -3.45 10.28
N LYS A 62 26.30 -3.12 9.57
CA LYS A 62 27.04 -1.88 9.79
C LYS A 62 26.70 -0.87 8.69
N PRO A 63 26.28 0.36 9.05
CA PRO A 63 26.10 1.40 8.06
C PRO A 63 27.46 1.72 7.45
N ASN A 64 27.60 1.48 6.15
CA ASN A 64 28.82 1.79 5.43
C ASN A 64 28.50 2.15 4.00
N GLY A 65 28.96 3.32 3.57
CA GLY A 65 28.98 3.66 2.16
C GLY A 65 27.74 4.33 1.59
N GLY A 66 27.47 4.09 0.30
CA GLY A 66 26.33 4.65 -0.43
C GLY A 66 25.08 3.79 -0.38
N THR A 67 24.15 4.06 -1.30
CA THR A 67 22.76 3.56 -1.26
C THR A 67 22.35 3.06 -2.64
N ASN A 68 22.22 1.75 -2.83
CA ASN A 68 21.86 1.11 -4.10
C ASN A 68 20.42 0.52 -4.06
N ILE A 69 19.41 1.40 -4.05
CA ILE A 69 18.00 1.01 -3.98
C ILE A 69 17.57 0.16 -5.17
N ASN A 70 18.06 0.49 -6.38
CA ASN A 70 17.67 -0.21 -7.60
C ASN A 70 18.06 -1.69 -7.53
N GLU A 71 19.33 -2.00 -7.24
CA GLU A 71 19.77 -3.38 -7.17
C GLU A 71 19.09 -4.16 -6.04
N ALA A 72 18.85 -3.51 -4.89
CA ALA A 72 18.16 -4.13 -3.76
C ALA A 72 16.73 -4.56 -4.12
N LEU A 73 15.96 -3.67 -4.75
CA LEU A 73 14.60 -3.98 -5.21
C LEU A 73 14.60 -5.03 -6.31
N MET A 74 15.49 -4.94 -7.29
CA MET A 74 15.61 -5.94 -8.36
C MET A 74 15.92 -7.32 -7.78
N ARG A 75 16.82 -7.39 -6.79
CA ARG A 75 17.16 -8.63 -6.08
C ARG A 75 15.95 -9.17 -5.31
N ALA A 76 15.27 -8.35 -4.52
CA ALA A 76 14.09 -8.77 -3.77
C ALA A 76 12.99 -9.33 -4.68
N VAL A 77 12.68 -8.66 -5.79
CA VAL A 77 11.70 -9.14 -6.78
C VAL A 77 12.14 -10.47 -7.38
N GLN A 78 13.41 -10.62 -7.76
CA GLN A 78 13.93 -11.87 -8.31
C GLN A 78 13.75 -13.04 -7.33
N MET A 79 13.94 -12.80 -6.03
CA MET A 79 13.77 -13.83 -5.01
C MET A 79 12.31 -14.26 -4.86
N LEU A 80 11.37 -13.30 -4.85
CA LEU A 80 9.94 -13.60 -4.86
C LEU A 80 9.51 -14.36 -6.12
N VAL A 81 9.99 -13.93 -7.29
CA VAL A 81 9.75 -14.62 -8.57
C VAL A 81 10.25 -16.07 -8.53
N ARG A 82 11.48 -16.28 -8.03
CA ARG A 82 12.08 -17.62 -7.93
C ARG A 82 11.26 -18.52 -7.01
N ALA A 83 10.94 -18.05 -5.81
CA ALA A 83 10.17 -18.81 -4.83
C ALA A 83 8.75 -19.14 -5.33
N SER A 84 8.09 -18.20 -6.01
CA SER A 84 6.81 -18.42 -6.67
C SER A 84 6.92 -19.49 -7.77
N ASN A 85 7.90 -19.39 -8.65
CA ASN A 85 8.09 -20.35 -9.75
C ASN A 85 8.48 -21.76 -9.26
N GLN A 86 9.15 -21.86 -8.10
CA GLN A 86 9.51 -23.13 -7.47
C GLN A 86 8.38 -23.73 -6.62
N GLY A 87 7.23 -23.05 -6.49
CA GLY A 87 6.11 -23.51 -5.67
C GLY A 87 6.35 -23.44 -4.17
N MET A 88 7.32 -22.63 -3.72
CA MET A 88 7.59 -22.41 -2.29
C MET A 88 6.55 -21.50 -1.63
N ILE A 89 5.91 -20.64 -2.42
CA ILE A 89 4.88 -19.70 -1.98
C ILE A 89 3.55 -20.17 -2.57
N ASP A 90 2.52 -20.31 -1.74
CA ASP A 90 1.17 -20.56 -2.21
C ASP A 90 0.76 -19.44 -3.19
N PRO A 91 0.24 -19.74 -4.40
CA PRO A 91 -0.30 -18.72 -5.31
C PRO A 91 -1.37 -17.82 -4.66
N ARG A 92 -1.99 -18.29 -3.57
CA ARG A 92 -2.96 -17.56 -2.76
C ARG A 92 -2.35 -16.69 -1.66
N SER A 93 -1.06 -16.82 -1.38
CA SER A 93 -0.36 -15.95 -0.46
C SER A 93 -0.18 -14.54 -1.01
N VAL A 94 0.06 -13.61 -0.10
CA VAL A 94 0.33 -12.21 -0.42
C VAL A 94 1.83 -12.01 -0.33
N SER A 95 2.46 -11.71 -1.46
CA SER A 95 3.89 -11.39 -1.50
C SER A 95 4.08 -9.89 -1.43
N MET A 96 4.95 -9.44 -0.52
CA MET A 96 5.24 -8.02 -0.34
C MET A 96 6.73 -7.77 -0.12
N ILE A 97 7.18 -6.59 -0.54
CA ILE A 97 8.51 -6.05 -0.28
C ILE A 97 8.31 -4.83 0.61
N ILE A 98 9.03 -4.77 1.73
CA ILE A 98 9.07 -3.60 2.61
C ILE A 98 10.46 -2.97 2.46
N LEU A 99 10.55 -1.87 1.71
CA LEU A 99 11.76 -1.09 1.55
C LEU A 99 11.89 -0.12 2.71
N VAL A 100 13.02 -0.14 3.42
CA VAL A 100 13.36 0.87 4.43
C VAL A 100 14.59 1.63 3.98
N SER A 101 14.49 2.96 3.87
CA SER A 101 15.62 3.82 3.47
C SER A 101 15.61 5.13 4.25
N ASP A 102 16.80 5.61 4.62
CA ASP A 102 17.00 6.92 5.23
C ASP A 102 17.66 7.93 4.30
N GLY A 103 17.87 7.57 3.04
CA GLY A 103 18.49 8.45 2.05
C GLY A 103 18.18 8.10 0.59
N ASP A 104 18.56 9.01 -0.29
CA ASP A 104 18.43 8.83 -1.74
C ASP A 104 19.43 7.81 -2.32
N PRO A 105 19.12 7.23 -3.49
CA PRO A 105 20.06 6.40 -4.24
C PRO A 105 21.34 7.17 -4.59
N THR A 106 22.50 6.61 -4.25
CA THR A 106 23.82 7.21 -4.51
C THR A 106 24.78 6.27 -5.25
N VAL A 107 24.41 5.00 -5.41
CA VAL A 107 25.24 3.95 -6.04
C VAL A 107 24.39 3.17 -7.03
N GLY A 108 25.02 2.72 -8.12
CA GLY A 108 24.33 2.01 -9.20
C GLY A 108 23.48 2.96 -10.04
N GLU A 109 22.21 2.61 -10.24
CA GLU A 109 21.25 3.51 -10.89
C GLU A 109 20.74 4.55 -9.89
N ILE A 110 21.03 5.81 -10.15
CA ILE A 110 20.69 6.94 -9.28
C ILE A 110 19.49 7.76 -9.80
N LYS A 111 19.12 7.60 -11.08
CA LYS A 111 18.01 8.36 -11.66
C LYS A 111 16.69 7.76 -11.19
N LEU A 112 16.01 8.44 -10.28
CA LEU A 112 14.75 8.03 -9.66
C LEU A 112 13.69 7.55 -10.67
N SER A 113 13.57 8.23 -11.81
CA SER A 113 12.63 7.85 -12.88
C SER A 113 13.02 6.57 -13.61
N THR A 114 14.32 6.26 -13.70
CA THR A 114 14.80 4.97 -14.23
C THR A 114 14.54 3.85 -13.23
N ILE A 115 14.77 4.08 -11.94
CA ILE A 115 14.50 3.10 -10.87
C ILE A 115 13.01 2.73 -10.85
N GLN A 116 12.11 3.71 -10.89
CA GLN A 116 10.67 3.49 -10.98
C GLN A 116 10.30 2.58 -12.16
N LYS A 117 10.83 2.90 -13.36
CA LYS A 117 10.60 2.09 -14.57
C LYS A 117 11.15 0.67 -14.45
N ASN A 118 12.34 0.51 -13.87
CA ASN A 118 12.95 -0.79 -13.68
C ASN A 118 12.10 -1.68 -12.78
N VAL A 119 11.69 -1.14 -11.61
CA VAL A 119 10.88 -1.87 -10.62
C VAL A 119 9.51 -2.21 -11.20
N LYS A 120 8.82 -1.24 -11.81
CA LYS A 120 7.51 -1.46 -12.44
C LYS A 120 7.53 -2.54 -13.51
N ARG A 121 8.64 -2.68 -14.24
CA ARG A 121 8.80 -3.70 -15.29
C ARG A 121 8.93 -5.12 -14.73
N VAL A 122 9.51 -5.29 -13.53
CA VAL A 122 9.75 -6.62 -12.94
C VAL A 122 8.73 -7.02 -11.90
N MET A 123 8.02 -6.07 -11.31
CA MET A 123 6.96 -6.34 -10.33
C MET A 123 5.78 -7.07 -10.98
N ARG A 124 5.45 -8.25 -10.44
CA ARG A 124 4.26 -9.03 -10.83
C ARG A 124 3.00 -8.44 -10.21
N GLU A 125 1.84 -8.85 -10.72
CA GLU A 125 0.55 -8.37 -10.20
C GLU A 125 0.30 -8.80 -8.76
N GLU A 126 0.80 -9.96 -8.37
CA GLU A 126 0.61 -10.47 -7.01
C GLU A 126 1.46 -9.73 -5.97
N PHE A 127 2.51 -9.02 -6.40
CA PHE A 127 3.50 -8.41 -5.50
C PHE A 127 3.14 -6.97 -5.15
N SER A 128 3.34 -6.61 -3.88
CA SER A 128 3.25 -5.24 -3.39
C SER A 128 4.60 -4.69 -2.97
N LEU A 129 4.83 -3.40 -3.20
CA LEU A 129 5.98 -2.68 -2.63
C LEU A 129 5.51 -1.62 -1.66
N PHE A 130 5.92 -1.74 -0.42
CA PHE A 130 5.77 -0.74 0.62
C PHE A 130 7.10 -0.03 0.85
N SER A 131 7.05 1.28 1.10
CA SER A 131 8.25 2.09 1.31
C SER A 131 8.22 2.86 2.63
N LEU A 132 9.31 2.78 3.38
CA LEU A 132 9.47 3.44 4.67
C LEU A 132 10.65 4.40 4.59
N GLY A 133 10.34 5.69 4.60
CA GLY A 133 11.33 6.77 4.54
C GLY A 133 11.68 7.25 5.94
N ILE A 134 12.92 7.02 6.40
CA ILE A 134 13.36 7.44 7.73
C ILE A 134 13.95 8.86 7.68
N GLY A 135 13.32 9.77 8.42
CA GLY A 135 13.71 11.17 8.49
C GLY A 135 13.41 11.94 7.20
N PHE A 136 14.23 12.96 6.94
CA PHE A 136 14.00 13.93 5.85
C PHE A 136 15.04 13.88 4.74
N ASP A 137 16.03 12.99 4.84
CA ASP A 137 17.16 12.90 3.90
C ASP A 137 16.84 12.04 2.67
N VAL A 138 15.59 11.62 2.50
CA VAL A 138 15.08 10.84 1.37
C VAL A 138 13.97 11.59 0.64
N ASP A 139 14.00 11.54 -0.69
CA ASP A 139 12.92 11.99 -1.57
C ASP A 139 11.67 11.13 -1.30
N TYR A 140 10.77 11.69 -0.50
CA TYR A 140 9.54 11.00 -0.12
C TYR A 140 8.57 10.88 -1.30
N ASP A 141 8.54 11.85 -2.22
CA ASP A 141 7.69 11.80 -3.41
C ASP A 141 8.12 10.64 -4.32
N PHE A 142 9.41 10.32 -4.35
CA PHE A 142 9.93 9.13 -5.01
C PHE A 142 9.44 7.83 -4.34
N LEU A 143 9.57 7.73 -3.02
CA LEU A 143 9.13 6.55 -2.26
C LEU A 143 7.61 6.33 -2.37
N GLU A 144 6.83 7.41 -2.27
CA GLU A 144 5.38 7.38 -2.42
C GLU A 144 5.01 6.90 -3.83
N ARG A 145 5.60 7.50 -4.86
CA ARG A 145 5.31 7.12 -6.25
C ARG A 145 5.67 5.67 -6.54
N ILE A 146 6.87 5.21 -6.13
CA ILE A 146 7.29 3.83 -6.43
C ILE A 146 6.44 2.80 -5.67
N ALA A 147 5.98 3.09 -4.45
CA ALA A 147 5.08 2.20 -3.72
C ALA A 147 3.68 2.15 -4.36
N MET A 148 3.11 3.32 -4.68
CA MET A 148 1.78 3.43 -5.30
C MET A 148 1.71 2.78 -6.67
N GLU A 149 2.74 2.93 -7.51
CA GLU A 149 2.82 2.25 -8.81
C GLU A 149 2.87 0.72 -8.70
N ASN A 150 3.17 0.20 -7.50
CA ASN A 150 3.38 -1.21 -7.23
C ASN A 150 2.50 -1.70 -6.06
N ARG A 151 1.23 -1.23 -6.02
CA ARG A 151 0.16 -1.74 -5.15
C ARG A 151 0.49 -1.70 -3.65
N GLY A 152 1.27 -0.71 -3.22
CA GLY A 152 1.53 -0.46 -1.82
C GLY A 152 1.43 1.01 -1.50
N MET A 153 1.96 1.38 -0.34
CA MET A 153 1.98 2.74 0.16
C MET A 153 3.36 3.08 0.72
N ALA A 154 3.64 4.37 0.83
CA ALA A 154 4.79 4.86 1.57
C ALA A 154 4.36 5.44 2.92
N GLN A 155 5.22 5.32 3.92
CA GLN A 155 5.06 6.01 5.20
C GLN A 155 6.39 6.65 5.60
N ARG A 156 6.29 7.90 6.09
CA ARG A 156 7.44 8.60 6.66
C ARG A 156 7.58 8.22 8.12
N ILE A 157 8.79 7.86 8.51
CA ILE A 157 9.15 7.53 9.89
C ILE A 157 10.00 8.66 10.43
N TYR A 158 9.48 9.34 11.45
CA TYR A 158 10.23 10.41 12.11
C TYR A 158 11.28 9.78 13.02
N ALA A 159 12.54 10.17 12.84
CA ALA A 159 13.68 9.68 13.62
C ALA A 159 13.70 10.27 15.04
N ASN A 160 12.63 10.02 15.80
CA ASN A 160 12.45 10.41 17.20
C ASN A 160 12.37 9.15 18.09
N HIS A 161 12.03 9.29 19.37
CA HIS A 161 11.95 8.16 20.30
C HIS A 161 10.90 7.11 19.91
N ASP A 162 9.91 7.45 19.08
CA ASP A 162 8.80 6.59 18.70
C ASP A 162 8.96 5.95 17.31
N ALA A 163 10.13 6.04 16.68
CA ALA A 163 10.36 5.50 15.34
C ALA A 163 10.03 3.99 15.25
N ALA A 164 10.37 3.22 16.29
CA ALA A 164 10.05 1.80 16.37
C ALA A 164 8.55 1.53 16.49
N GLU A 165 7.80 2.39 17.19
CA GLU A 165 6.34 2.28 17.29
C GLU A 165 5.65 2.66 15.99
N GLN A 166 6.10 3.71 15.31
CA GLN A 166 5.60 4.08 13.97
C GLN A 166 5.80 2.95 12.95
N LEU A 167 6.94 2.25 13.02
CA LEU A 167 7.24 1.11 12.16
C LEU A 167 6.38 -0.12 12.50
N ARG A 168 6.15 -0.39 13.79
CA ARG A 168 5.20 -1.44 14.22
C ARG A 168 3.77 -1.15 13.79
N ALA A 169 3.33 0.10 13.95
CA ALA A 169 2.00 0.54 13.54
C ALA A 169 1.82 0.44 12.01
N PHE A 170 2.86 0.74 11.24
CA PHE A 170 2.86 0.48 9.81
C PHE A 170 2.73 -1.02 9.52
N TYR A 171 3.57 -1.84 10.14
CA TYR A 171 3.58 -3.27 9.88
C TYR A 171 2.24 -3.93 10.23
N SER A 172 1.63 -3.58 11.37
CA SER A 172 0.33 -4.14 11.76
C SER A 172 -0.80 -3.80 10.77
N GLN A 173 -0.69 -2.70 10.03
CA GLN A 173 -1.65 -2.34 8.97
C GLN A 173 -1.49 -3.19 7.71
N VAL A 174 -0.29 -3.75 7.46
CA VAL A 174 0.01 -4.48 6.21
C VAL A 174 0.33 -5.96 6.42
N SER A 175 0.51 -6.41 7.65
CA SER A 175 0.96 -7.77 7.99
C SER A 175 -0.13 -8.84 7.88
N SER A 176 -1.40 -8.43 7.91
CA SER A 176 -2.54 -9.36 7.93
C SER A 176 -3.47 -9.17 6.72
N PRO A 177 -3.03 -9.52 5.49
CA PRO A 177 -3.88 -9.45 4.31
C PRO A 177 -4.97 -10.53 4.36
N LEU A 178 -6.23 -10.11 4.32
CA LEU A 178 -7.40 -11.00 4.41
C LEU A 178 -7.96 -11.36 3.04
N LEU A 179 -8.02 -10.38 2.13
CA LEU A 179 -8.58 -10.55 0.78
C LEU A 179 -7.64 -9.97 -0.29
N ARG A 180 -7.76 -10.51 -1.50
CA ARG A 180 -7.10 -10.01 -2.71
C ARG A 180 -8.08 -9.91 -3.88
N ARG A 181 -7.75 -9.11 -4.88
CA ARG A 181 -8.56 -8.93 -6.11
C ARG A 181 -10.03 -8.66 -5.79
N ILE A 182 -10.25 -7.64 -4.97
CA ILE A 182 -11.60 -7.21 -4.58
C ILE A 182 -12.17 -6.38 -5.73
N ASP A 183 -13.35 -6.75 -6.23
CA ASP A 183 -14.11 -5.98 -7.23
C ASP A 183 -15.54 -5.79 -6.70
N ILE A 184 -15.95 -4.53 -6.57
CA ILE A 184 -17.27 -4.11 -6.11
C ILE A 184 -18.02 -3.56 -7.33
N GLN A 185 -19.04 -4.29 -7.76
CA GLN A 185 -19.81 -3.99 -8.95
C GLN A 185 -21.22 -3.55 -8.57
N PHE A 186 -21.77 -2.65 -9.37
CA PHE A 186 -23.15 -2.21 -9.29
C PHE A 186 -23.82 -2.51 -10.64
N PRO A 187 -25.14 -2.75 -10.68
CA PRO A 187 -25.86 -2.91 -11.92
C PRO A 187 -25.63 -1.75 -12.89
N GLU A 188 -25.64 -2.04 -14.20
CA GLU A 188 -25.59 -1.00 -15.24
C GLU A 188 -26.75 -0.01 -15.03
N ASP A 189 -26.48 1.27 -15.27
CA ASP A 189 -27.43 2.38 -15.09
C ASP A 189 -27.97 2.60 -13.66
N ALA A 190 -27.46 1.90 -12.64
CA ALA A 190 -27.84 2.16 -11.24
C ALA A 190 -27.03 3.29 -10.60
N VAL A 191 -25.78 3.49 -11.03
CA VAL A 191 -24.84 4.43 -10.42
C VAL A 191 -24.00 5.17 -11.46
N SER A 192 -23.52 6.36 -11.09
CA SER A 192 -22.58 7.17 -11.86
C SER A 192 -21.50 7.73 -10.95
N ASP A 193 -20.39 8.20 -11.54
CA ASP A 193 -19.26 8.81 -10.82
C ASP A 193 -18.75 7.97 -9.62
N VAL A 194 -18.68 6.66 -9.81
CA VAL A 194 -18.20 5.73 -8.77
C VAL A 194 -16.69 5.90 -8.60
N THR A 195 -16.25 6.03 -7.36
CA THR A 195 -14.84 6.05 -6.98
C THR A 195 -14.17 4.70 -7.26
N GLN A 196 -12.86 4.57 -7.01
CA GLN A 196 -12.19 3.27 -7.08
C GLN A 196 -13.00 2.16 -6.40
N ASN A 197 -13.36 1.14 -7.18
CA ASN A 197 -14.18 0.00 -6.75
C ASN A 197 -13.44 -1.34 -6.94
N ARG A 198 -12.18 -1.29 -7.38
CA ARG A 198 -11.26 -2.42 -7.51
C ARG A 198 -10.07 -2.22 -6.60
N PHE A 199 -9.79 -3.20 -5.75
CA PHE A 199 -8.72 -3.14 -4.77
C PHE A 199 -7.86 -4.40 -4.85
N ASP A 200 -6.54 -4.23 -4.85
CA ASP A 200 -5.63 -5.37 -4.94
C ASP A 200 -5.65 -6.22 -3.66
N LYS A 201 -5.76 -5.57 -2.50
CA LYS A 201 -5.60 -6.16 -1.17
C LYS A 201 -6.50 -5.48 -0.15
N TYR A 202 -6.97 -6.24 0.83
CA TYR A 202 -7.64 -5.76 2.03
C TYR A 202 -6.94 -6.35 3.25
N PHE A 203 -6.56 -5.49 4.19
CA PHE A 203 -5.83 -5.88 5.39
C PHE A 203 -6.73 -5.82 6.62
N SER A 204 -6.48 -6.69 7.59
CA SER A 204 -7.20 -6.69 8.87
C SER A 204 -7.07 -5.34 9.58
N GLY A 205 -8.19 -4.81 10.06
CA GLY A 205 -8.24 -3.49 10.72
C GLY A 205 -8.21 -2.28 9.77
N SER A 206 -8.09 -2.50 8.45
CA SER A 206 -8.30 -1.46 7.44
C SER A 206 -9.76 -1.38 6.99
N GLU A 207 -10.07 -0.40 6.14
CA GLU A 207 -11.40 -0.24 5.55
C GLU A 207 -11.26 0.06 4.04
N LEU A 208 -12.14 -0.52 3.23
CA LEU A 208 -12.31 -0.15 1.82
C LEU A 208 -13.60 0.66 1.70
N VAL A 209 -13.50 1.85 1.12
CA VAL A 209 -14.65 2.74 0.93
C VAL A 209 -14.86 3.01 -0.55
N VAL A 210 -16.08 2.73 -1.03
CA VAL A 210 -16.54 3.08 -2.37
C VAL A 210 -17.71 4.05 -2.23
N ALA A 211 -17.66 5.14 -2.98
CA ALA A 211 -18.72 6.12 -3.06
C ALA A 211 -19.12 6.34 -4.53
N GLY A 212 -20.36 6.74 -4.76
CA GLY A 212 -20.87 7.04 -6.09
C GLY A 212 -22.20 7.79 -6.00
N LYS A 213 -22.76 8.15 -7.15
CA LYS A 213 -24.06 8.80 -7.27
C LYS A 213 -25.08 7.79 -7.76
N VAL A 214 -26.09 7.50 -6.94
CA VAL A 214 -27.23 6.66 -7.33
C VAL A 214 -28.06 7.40 -8.37
N LEU A 215 -28.37 6.73 -9.48
CA LEU A 215 -29.20 7.28 -10.55
C LEU A 215 -30.70 7.11 -10.20
N PRO A 216 -31.57 8.02 -10.67
CA PRO A 216 -33.01 7.87 -10.44
C PRO A 216 -33.54 6.56 -11.02
N SER A 217 -34.29 5.80 -10.22
CA SER A 217 -34.91 4.53 -10.58
C SER A 217 -36.32 4.44 -9.98
N GLU A 218 -37.16 3.57 -10.52
CA GLU A 218 -38.46 3.25 -9.92
C GLU A 218 -38.33 2.46 -8.61
N SER A 219 -37.20 1.76 -8.43
CA SER A 219 -36.85 1.05 -7.20
C SER A 219 -36.01 1.93 -6.27
N SER A 220 -36.29 1.90 -4.96
CA SER A 220 -35.43 2.48 -3.93
C SER A 220 -34.30 1.55 -3.48
N THR A 221 -34.28 0.30 -3.95
CA THR A 221 -33.25 -0.67 -3.60
C THR A 221 -32.05 -0.56 -4.54
N LEU A 222 -30.87 -0.34 -3.96
CA LEU A 222 -29.59 -0.47 -4.63
C LEU A 222 -28.97 -1.83 -4.29
N THR A 223 -28.61 -2.59 -5.32
CA THR A 223 -27.87 -3.86 -5.17
C THR A 223 -26.42 -3.66 -5.57
N SER A 224 -25.50 -4.33 -4.86
CA SER A 224 -24.09 -4.40 -5.19
C SER A 224 -23.58 -5.83 -5.09
N PHE A 225 -22.60 -6.18 -5.93
CA PHE A 225 -21.96 -7.48 -5.99
C PHE A 225 -20.47 -7.31 -5.68
N THR A 226 -20.01 -7.90 -4.59
CA THR A 226 -18.61 -7.89 -4.18
C THR A 226 -17.99 -9.25 -4.43
N THR A 227 -16.93 -9.30 -5.23
CA THR A 227 -16.11 -10.51 -5.42
C THR A 227 -14.71 -10.29 -4.85
N ALA A 228 -14.13 -11.32 -4.24
CA ALA A 228 -12.78 -11.28 -3.68
C ALA A 228 -12.16 -12.67 -3.55
N ALA A 229 -10.85 -12.77 -3.52
CA ALA A 229 -10.13 -14.02 -3.24
C ALA A 229 -9.53 -13.99 -1.83
N ALA A 230 -9.99 -14.88 -0.95
CA ALA A 230 -9.40 -15.12 0.37
C ALA A 230 -8.29 -16.20 0.27
N ALA A 231 -7.62 -16.47 1.39
CA ALA A 231 -6.56 -17.47 1.45
C ALA A 231 -7.00 -18.87 0.98
N ARG A 232 -8.24 -19.29 1.31
CA ARG A 232 -8.73 -20.66 1.05
C ARG A 232 -9.91 -20.75 0.08
N LEU A 233 -10.63 -19.67 -0.17
CA LEU A 233 -11.82 -19.65 -1.00
C LEU A 233 -11.99 -18.31 -1.71
N ASP A 234 -12.80 -18.30 -2.76
CA ASP A 234 -13.27 -17.08 -3.39
C ASP A 234 -14.61 -16.69 -2.75
N ILE A 235 -14.79 -15.39 -2.49
CA ILE A 235 -15.95 -14.78 -1.87
C ILE A 235 -16.77 -14.11 -2.95
N THR A 236 -18.08 -14.31 -2.89
CA THR A 236 -19.07 -13.52 -3.65
C THR A 236 -20.17 -13.13 -2.67
N LEU A 237 -20.43 -11.84 -2.57
CA LEU A 237 -21.43 -11.27 -1.68
C LEU A 237 -22.35 -10.37 -2.49
N GLU A 238 -23.64 -10.58 -2.32
CA GLU A 238 -24.69 -9.68 -2.80
C GLU A 238 -25.17 -8.85 -1.60
N THR A 239 -25.27 -7.53 -1.78
CA THR A 239 -25.71 -6.62 -0.73
C THR A 239 -26.75 -5.68 -1.30
N GLU A 240 -27.89 -5.63 -0.63
CA GLU A 240 -29.03 -4.77 -0.97
C GLU A 240 -29.22 -3.71 0.11
N ALA A 241 -29.53 -2.49 -0.30
CA ALA A 241 -29.85 -1.39 0.59
C ALA A 241 -31.02 -0.57 0.04
N ASP A 242 -32.04 -0.33 0.86
CA ASP A 242 -33.15 0.57 0.54
C ASP A 242 -32.76 2.02 0.89
N THR A 243 -32.58 2.84 -0.12
CA THR A 243 -32.17 4.25 0.05
C THR A 243 -33.23 5.07 0.77
N ALA A 244 -34.52 4.76 0.58
CA ALA A 244 -35.61 5.48 1.24
C ALA A 244 -35.66 5.15 2.74
N GLN A 245 -35.41 3.89 3.10
CA GLN A 245 -35.30 3.49 4.50
C GLN A 245 -34.10 4.17 5.18
N LEU A 246 -32.96 4.25 4.51
CA LEU A 246 -31.77 4.94 5.03
C LEU A 246 -32.03 6.42 5.29
N ASP A 247 -32.73 7.11 4.38
CA ASP A 247 -33.12 8.51 4.56
C ASP A 247 -34.03 8.69 5.80
N VAL A 248 -34.97 7.77 6.02
CA VAL A 248 -35.83 7.79 7.21
C VAL A 248 -35.03 7.58 8.49
N GLU A 249 -34.06 6.66 8.50
CA GLU A 249 -33.18 6.45 9.67
C GLU A 249 -32.27 7.66 9.94
N LEU A 250 -31.71 8.26 8.88
CA LEU A 250 -30.90 9.48 8.98
C LEU A 250 -31.69 10.66 9.53
N ALA A 251 -32.95 10.80 9.14
CA ALA A 251 -33.84 11.86 9.60
C ALA A 251 -34.17 11.79 11.10
N LYS A 252 -34.03 10.62 11.75
CA LYS A 252 -34.20 10.48 13.21
C LYS A 252 -33.06 11.15 13.99
N GLN A 253 -31.92 11.38 13.37
CA GLN A 253 -30.78 11.99 14.04
C GLN A 253 -30.87 13.52 13.98
N GLN A 254 -31.06 14.14 15.15
CA GLN A 254 -31.31 15.58 15.31
C GLN A 254 -30.19 16.50 14.79
N HIS A 255 -28.99 15.96 14.58
CA HIS A 255 -27.81 16.67 14.09
C HIS A 255 -27.21 16.08 12.81
N SER A 256 -27.93 15.19 12.11
CA SER A 256 -27.42 14.65 10.84
C SER A 256 -27.46 15.71 9.75
N PHE A 257 -26.33 15.93 9.11
CA PHE A 257 -26.27 16.73 7.89
C PHE A 257 -26.63 15.82 6.72
N THR A 258 -27.82 15.97 6.14
CA THR A 258 -28.29 15.10 5.04
C THR A 258 -27.39 15.13 3.80
N GLY A 259 -26.61 16.20 3.61
CA GLY A 259 -25.62 16.29 2.54
C GLY A 259 -24.28 15.60 2.81
N PHE A 260 -24.11 14.92 3.96
CA PHE A 260 -22.81 14.36 4.35
C PHE A 260 -22.33 13.32 3.34
N ALA A 261 -23.21 12.45 2.86
CA ALA A 261 -22.86 11.40 1.88
C ALA A 261 -22.33 12.03 0.59
N ARG A 262 -22.94 13.14 0.14
CA ARG A 262 -22.46 13.91 -1.02
C ARG A 262 -21.08 14.53 -0.76
N GLN A 263 -20.86 15.11 0.42
CA GLN A 263 -19.55 15.67 0.79
C GLN A 263 -18.48 14.58 0.92
N THR A 264 -18.81 13.43 1.50
CA THR A 264 -17.91 12.28 1.62
C THR A 264 -17.52 11.75 0.24
N TRP A 265 -18.48 11.58 -0.68
CA TRP A 265 -18.21 11.21 -2.07
C TRP A 265 -17.24 12.20 -2.73
N ALA A 266 -17.51 13.50 -2.61
CA ALA A 266 -16.67 14.54 -3.21
C ALA A 266 -15.26 14.54 -2.61
N TYR A 267 -15.14 14.39 -1.29
CA TYR A 267 -13.85 14.31 -0.59
C TYR A 267 -13.02 13.11 -1.06
N ILE A 268 -13.62 11.92 -1.11
CA ILE A 268 -12.96 10.69 -1.58
C ILE A 268 -12.54 10.86 -3.05
N THR A 269 -13.42 11.39 -3.90
CA THR A 269 -13.13 11.64 -5.31
C THR A 269 -11.97 12.60 -5.49
N VAL A 270 -11.93 13.71 -4.75
CA VAL A 270 -10.81 14.67 -4.78
C VAL A 270 -9.51 14.00 -4.34
N LYS A 271 -9.52 13.21 -3.25
CA LYS A 271 -8.33 12.48 -2.79
C LYS A 271 -7.82 11.48 -3.83
N GLN A 272 -8.73 10.77 -4.51
CA GLN A 272 -8.37 9.87 -5.61
C GLN A 272 -7.78 10.62 -6.81
N LEU A 273 -8.35 11.76 -7.19
CA LEU A 273 -7.80 12.58 -8.27
C LEU A 273 -6.42 13.15 -7.91
N ILE A 274 -6.18 13.55 -6.66
CA ILE A 274 -4.85 13.99 -6.19
C ILE A 274 -3.83 12.87 -6.34
N SER A 275 -4.21 11.65 -5.94
CA SER A 275 -3.42 10.43 -6.11
C SER A 275 -3.14 10.13 -7.59
N GLU A 276 -4.16 10.15 -8.46
CA GLU A 276 -4.00 9.94 -9.90
C GLU A 276 -3.09 11.00 -10.53
N ARG A 277 -3.22 12.26 -10.10
CA ARG A 277 -2.38 13.37 -10.56
C ARG A 277 -0.90 13.17 -10.20
N SER A 278 -0.59 12.59 -9.05
CA SER A 278 0.79 12.33 -8.61
C SER A 278 1.49 11.28 -9.51
N LEU A 279 0.70 10.35 -10.06
CA LEU A 279 1.12 9.27 -10.94
C LEU A 279 1.03 9.61 -12.44
N ALA A 280 0.33 10.69 -12.80
CA ALA A 280 0.10 11.05 -14.20
C ALA A 280 1.41 11.31 -14.98
N PRO A 281 1.63 10.66 -16.14
CA PRO A 281 2.93 10.67 -16.83
C PRO A 281 3.22 11.96 -17.62
N THR A 282 2.19 12.74 -17.95
CA THR A 282 2.34 13.93 -18.81
C THR A 282 1.74 15.17 -18.16
N ALA A 283 2.31 16.33 -18.49
CA ALA A 283 1.81 17.63 -18.05
C ALA A 283 0.35 17.86 -18.49
N VAL A 284 -0.04 17.37 -19.67
CA VAL A 284 -1.41 17.48 -20.19
C VAL A 284 -2.40 16.70 -19.31
N LYS A 285 -2.09 15.44 -18.97
CA LYS A 285 -2.92 14.64 -18.06
C LYS A 285 -3.00 15.29 -16.67
N LYS A 286 -1.87 15.73 -16.12
CA LYS A 286 -1.84 16.46 -14.84
C LYS A 286 -2.73 17.69 -14.84
N ARG A 287 -2.70 18.49 -15.90
CA ARG A 287 -3.57 19.68 -16.04
C ARG A 287 -5.05 19.32 -16.09
N LYS A 288 -5.43 18.28 -16.84
CA LYS A 288 -6.82 17.81 -16.91
C LYS A 288 -7.34 17.37 -15.54
N ILE A 289 -6.58 16.55 -14.82
CA ILE A 289 -6.94 16.09 -13.47
C ILE A 289 -7.00 17.29 -12.49
N THR A 290 -6.07 18.25 -12.60
CA THR A 290 -6.09 19.47 -11.78
C THR A 290 -7.38 20.28 -12.00
N GLN A 291 -7.85 20.41 -13.24
CA GLN A 291 -9.10 21.10 -13.54
C GLN A 291 -10.31 20.39 -12.91
N GLN A 292 -10.34 19.05 -12.92
CA GLN A 292 -11.40 18.27 -12.27
C GLN A 292 -11.38 18.46 -10.75
N ILE A 293 -10.19 18.42 -10.13
CA ILE A 293 -10.03 18.69 -8.69
C ILE A 293 -10.56 20.08 -8.35
N MET A 294 -10.16 21.11 -9.11
CA MET A 294 -10.61 22.49 -8.88
C MET A 294 -12.12 22.65 -9.02
N ALA A 295 -12.74 22.00 -10.01
CA ALA A 295 -14.18 22.04 -10.20
C ALA A 295 -14.93 21.46 -8.99
N LEU A 296 -14.53 20.27 -8.52
CA LEU A 296 -15.12 19.63 -7.34
C LEU A 296 -14.85 20.43 -6.06
N ALA A 297 -13.64 20.97 -5.89
CA ALA A 297 -13.28 21.76 -4.71
C ALA A 297 -14.12 23.04 -4.61
N VAL A 298 -14.38 23.73 -5.73
CA VAL A 298 -15.24 24.91 -5.76
C VAL A 298 -16.70 24.54 -5.51
N GLU A 299 -17.21 23.48 -6.17
CA GLU A 299 -18.59 23.01 -6.00
C GLU A 299 -18.90 22.61 -4.55
N HIS A 300 -17.97 21.92 -3.89
CA HIS A 300 -18.14 21.39 -2.54
C HIS A 300 -17.48 22.23 -1.43
N GLN A 301 -16.91 23.39 -1.78
CA GLN A 301 -16.27 24.34 -0.87
C GLN A 301 -15.11 23.74 -0.05
N PHE A 302 -14.31 22.86 -0.68
CA PHE A 302 -13.11 22.34 -0.06
C PHE A 302 -11.91 23.27 -0.27
N VAL A 303 -11.09 23.43 0.78
CA VAL A 303 -9.73 23.96 0.65
C VAL A 303 -8.82 22.76 0.37
N THR A 304 -8.30 22.67 -0.85
CA THR A 304 -7.56 21.50 -1.38
C THR A 304 -6.21 21.88 -1.92
#